data_AF-A0A1S3NUA1-F1
#
_entry.id   AF-A0A1S3NUA1-F1
#
_cell.length_a   1.000
_cell.length_b   1.000
_cell.length_c   1.000
_cell.angle_alpha   90.00
_cell.angle_beta   90.00
_cell.angle_gamma   90.00
#
_symmetry.space_group_name_H-M   'P 1'
#
loop_
_entity.id
_entity.type
_entity.pdbx_description
1 polymer ?
#
loop_
_entity_poly.entity_id
_entity_poly.type
_entity_poly.pdbx_seq_one_letter_code
_entity_poly.pdbx_strand_id
1 'polypeptide(L)'
;MKHSSDEETVKQKMKLTFEYRKKMTHDPSKCYTILTQFPHFLDVKGMIEQDFVLLFGEGTSNKFLERWPTTFKQTIIMLSKATQGAELQELIQMAESAGDEGADTNTDGSLCLGWDGDLSSILLLLHLIPTSSQGHKRPGKMFASQAEQHLVIFQKAGTSIQEHLDAIDQSRKPYLLAVGTRKSSIHAYFIILEQASFAVQVNEHS
;
A
#
# COMPACT_ATOMS: atom_id res chain seq x y z
N MET A 1 30.18 -6.85 -0.61
CA MET A 1 30.41 -6.49 0.81
C MET A 1 29.52 -7.36 1.69
N LYS A 2 30.01 -7.76 2.87
CA LYS A 2 29.50 -8.81 3.77
C LYS A 2 28.16 -8.48 4.47
N HIS A 3 27.08 -8.20 3.73
CA HIS A 3 25.78 -7.90 4.35
C HIS A 3 24.97 -9.16 4.74
N SER A 4 25.20 -10.29 4.05
CA SER A 4 24.36 -11.49 4.22
C SER A 4 24.41 -12.11 5.62
N SER A 5 25.58 -12.15 6.27
CA SER A 5 25.72 -12.77 7.60
C SER A 5 25.12 -11.92 8.71
N ASP A 6 25.00 -10.60 8.49
CA ASP A 6 24.48 -9.67 9.49
C ASP A 6 22.94 -9.64 9.45
N GLU A 7 22.34 -9.55 8.26
CA GLU A 7 20.88 -9.60 8.09
C GLU A 7 20.25 -10.90 8.61
N GLU A 8 20.88 -12.04 8.35
CA GLU A 8 20.40 -13.34 8.86
C GLU A 8 20.50 -13.42 10.39
N THR A 9 21.57 -12.87 10.95
CA THR A 9 21.73 -12.75 12.41
C THR A 9 20.67 -11.82 13.01
N VAL A 10 20.37 -10.69 12.34
CA VAL A 10 19.31 -9.76 12.76
C VAL A 10 17.94 -10.46 12.70
N LYS A 11 17.61 -11.15 11.61
CA LYS A 11 16.39 -11.95 11.46
C LYS A 11 16.22 -12.93 12.61
N GLN A 12 17.27 -13.69 12.92
CA GLN A 12 17.25 -14.67 14.01
C GLN A 12 17.06 -14.02 15.38
N LYS A 13 17.77 -12.92 15.68
CA LYS A 13 17.60 -12.18 16.95
C LYS A 13 16.23 -11.54 17.07
N MET A 14 15.70 -11.02 15.97
CA MET A 14 14.33 -10.50 15.90
C MET A 14 13.33 -11.62 16.18
N LYS A 15 13.51 -12.82 15.62
CA LYS A 15 12.64 -13.98 15.91
C LYS A 15 12.64 -14.36 17.40
N LEU A 16 13.80 -14.32 18.07
CA LEU A 16 13.90 -14.62 19.50
C LEU A 16 13.16 -13.60 20.39
N THR A 17 12.99 -12.37 19.92
CA THR A 17 12.33 -11.28 20.66
C THR A 17 10.83 -11.13 20.31
N PHE A 18 10.29 -12.04 19.50
CA PHE A 18 8.91 -11.99 19.00
C PHE A 18 7.86 -11.91 20.12
N GLU A 19 7.91 -12.80 21.12
CA GLU A 19 6.88 -12.83 22.18
C GLU A 19 6.85 -11.53 23.00
N TYR A 20 8.00 -10.87 23.16
CA TYR A 20 8.06 -9.56 23.82
C TYR A 20 7.38 -8.49 22.95
N ARG A 21 7.71 -8.43 21.67
CA ARG A 21 7.07 -7.51 20.72
C ARG A 21 5.57 -7.73 20.61
N LYS A 22 5.12 -8.98 20.50
CA LYS A 22 3.71 -9.35 20.48
C LYS A 22 2.98 -8.85 21.71
N LYS A 23 3.57 -8.93 22.91
CA LYS A 23 2.96 -8.35 24.12
C LYS A 23 2.91 -6.83 24.04
N MET A 24 3.93 -6.17 23.50
CA MET A 24 3.93 -4.72 23.32
C MET A 24 2.84 -4.23 22.35
N THR A 25 2.55 -4.95 21.26
CA THR A 25 1.49 -4.54 20.32
C THR A 25 0.10 -4.56 20.94
N HIS A 26 -0.11 -5.39 21.97
CA HIS A 26 -1.36 -5.46 22.73
C HIS A 26 -1.40 -4.50 23.93
N ASP A 27 -0.30 -3.81 24.24
CA ASP A 27 -0.21 -2.82 25.31
C ASP A 27 -0.42 -1.41 24.73
N PRO A 28 -1.58 -0.77 24.95
CA PRO A 28 -1.88 0.55 24.38
C PRO A 28 -0.88 1.64 24.79
N SER A 29 -0.17 1.45 25.90
CA SER A 29 0.83 2.41 26.39
C SER A 29 2.22 2.24 25.75
N LYS A 30 2.45 1.14 25.03
CA LYS A 30 3.76 0.79 24.46
C LYS A 30 3.73 0.53 22.97
N CYS A 31 2.58 0.24 22.38
CA CYS A 31 2.46 -0.13 20.97
C CYS A 31 3.09 0.90 20.03
N TYR A 32 2.97 2.20 20.31
CA TYR A 32 3.57 3.27 19.51
C TYR A 32 5.12 3.34 19.59
N THR A 33 5.73 2.71 20.61
CA THR A 33 7.19 2.69 20.79
C THR A 33 7.86 1.47 20.15
N ILE A 34 7.10 0.56 19.54
CA ILE A 34 7.67 -0.68 19.02
C ILE A 34 8.75 -0.43 17.96
N LEU A 35 8.56 0.59 17.12
CA LEU A 35 9.49 0.93 16.05
C LEU A 35 10.74 1.64 16.55
N THR A 36 10.64 2.35 17.67
CA THR A 36 11.81 2.99 18.30
C THR A 36 12.63 1.97 19.07
N GLN A 37 12.00 0.98 19.69
CA GLN A 37 12.69 -0.11 20.39
C GLN A 37 13.24 -1.18 19.46
N PHE A 38 12.62 -1.39 18.30
CA PHE A 38 13.02 -2.35 17.29
C PHE A 38 13.22 -1.65 15.94
N PRO A 39 14.28 -0.83 15.80
CA PRO A 39 14.53 -0.06 14.58
C PRO A 39 14.76 -0.94 13.35
N HIS A 40 15.08 -2.22 13.55
CA HIS A 40 15.31 -3.16 12.46
C HIS A 40 14.09 -3.44 11.57
N PHE A 41 12.88 -3.11 12.03
CA PHE A 41 11.70 -3.07 11.16
C PHE A 41 11.82 -2.05 10.01
N LEU A 42 12.69 -1.05 10.16
CA LEU A 42 12.83 0.06 9.22
C LEU A 42 13.98 -0.16 8.24
N ASP A 43 15.07 -0.82 8.67
CA ASP A 43 16.29 -0.97 7.86
C ASP A 43 16.50 -2.39 7.28
N VAL A 44 15.89 -3.44 7.85
CA VAL A 44 15.97 -4.82 7.34
C VAL A 44 14.65 -5.25 6.70
N LYS A 45 14.72 -5.64 5.42
CA LYS A 45 13.57 -6.18 4.68
C LYS A 45 13.12 -7.54 5.22
N GLY A 46 11.82 -7.81 5.18
CA GLY A 46 11.26 -9.10 5.60
C GLY A 46 10.89 -9.20 7.09
N MET A 47 11.09 -8.14 7.88
CA MET A 47 10.83 -8.17 9.33
C MET A 47 9.34 -8.23 9.66
N ILE A 48 8.51 -7.50 8.92
CA ILE A 48 7.05 -7.54 9.09
C ILE A 48 6.54 -8.91 8.67
N GLU A 49 6.99 -9.41 7.53
CA GLU A 49 6.63 -10.71 6.97
C GLU A 49 7.01 -11.83 7.96
N GLN A 50 8.20 -11.76 8.57
CA GLN A 50 8.63 -12.69 9.60
C GLN A 50 7.67 -12.68 10.81
N ASP A 51 7.35 -11.52 11.37
CA ASP A 51 6.45 -11.44 12.52
C ASP A 51 5.01 -11.86 12.15
N PHE A 52 4.57 -11.59 10.91
CA PHE A 52 3.29 -12.08 10.39
C PHE A 52 3.25 -13.61 10.31
N VAL A 53 4.32 -14.24 9.82
CA VAL A 53 4.50 -15.72 9.84
C VAL A 53 4.44 -16.27 11.26
N LEU A 54 5.08 -15.61 12.22
CA LEU A 54 5.04 -16.05 13.62
C LEU A 54 3.65 -15.88 14.26
N LEU A 55 2.87 -14.89 13.84
CA LEU A 55 1.52 -14.66 14.35
C LEU A 55 0.48 -15.62 13.77
N PHE A 56 0.53 -15.86 12.45
CA PHE A 56 -0.56 -16.50 11.71
C PHE A 56 -0.17 -17.83 11.04
N GLY A 57 1.09 -18.21 11.10
CA GLY A 57 1.65 -19.39 10.44
C GLY A 57 1.90 -19.18 8.95
N GLU A 58 2.70 -20.06 8.36
CA GLU A 58 3.08 -19.98 6.93
C GLU A 58 1.88 -20.06 5.99
N GLY A 59 0.88 -20.91 6.29
CA GLY A 59 -0.30 -21.06 5.43
C GLY A 59 -1.12 -19.78 5.25
N THR A 60 -1.27 -18.99 6.32
CA THR A 60 -1.95 -17.68 6.27
C THR A 60 -1.04 -16.61 5.67
N SER A 61 0.26 -16.68 5.99
CA SER A 61 1.24 -15.66 5.58
C SER A 61 1.57 -15.73 4.11
N ASN A 62 1.53 -16.92 3.51
CA ASN A 62 1.67 -17.07 2.07
C ASN A 62 0.54 -16.33 1.32
N LYS A 63 -0.64 -16.21 1.94
CA LYS A 63 -1.77 -15.44 1.40
C LYS A 63 -1.65 -13.93 1.63
N PHE A 64 -0.78 -13.49 2.52
CA PHE A 64 -0.61 -12.06 2.84
C PHE A 64 -0.09 -11.27 1.64
N LEU A 65 0.76 -11.90 0.83
CA LEU A 65 1.34 -11.32 -0.39
C LEU A 65 0.70 -11.86 -1.66
N GLU A 66 -0.38 -12.65 -1.55
CA GLU A 66 -1.15 -13.06 -2.73
C GLU A 66 -1.73 -11.80 -3.40
N ARG A 67 -1.56 -11.70 -4.71
CA ARG A 67 -2.16 -10.61 -5.49
C ARG A 67 -3.68 -10.68 -5.30
N TRP A 68 -4.30 -9.50 -5.26
CA TRP A 68 -5.75 -9.37 -5.27
C TRP A 68 -6.32 -10.21 -6.42
N PRO A 69 -7.25 -11.16 -6.17
CA PRO A 69 -7.87 -11.92 -7.23
C PRO A 69 -8.57 -10.97 -8.21
N THR A 70 -8.06 -10.89 -9.43
CA THR A 70 -8.62 -9.99 -10.48
C THR A 70 -9.97 -10.48 -11.00
N THR A 71 -10.48 -11.62 -10.52
CA THR A 71 -11.82 -12.12 -10.80
C THR A 71 -12.91 -11.10 -10.47
N PHE A 72 -12.70 -10.26 -9.45
CA PHE A 72 -13.64 -9.21 -9.09
C PHE A 72 -13.52 -7.95 -9.95
N LYS A 73 -12.40 -7.75 -10.66
CA LYS A 73 -12.10 -6.53 -11.43
C LYS A 73 -13.17 -6.24 -12.48
N GLN A 74 -13.59 -7.26 -13.24
CA GLN A 74 -14.65 -7.12 -14.24
C GLN A 74 -15.99 -6.72 -13.62
N THR A 75 -16.34 -7.32 -12.48
CA THR A 75 -17.58 -6.99 -11.75
C THR A 75 -17.54 -5.56 -11.22
N ILE A 76 -16.39 -5.12 -10.68
CA ILE A 76 -16.19 -3.75 -10.19
C ILE A 76 -16.40 -2.76 -11.34
N ILE A 77 -15.73 -2.98 -12.49
CA ILE A 77 -15.85 -2.12 -13.67
C ILE A 77 -17.31 -2.04 -14.15
N MET A 78 -17.99 -3.19 -14.26
CA MET A 78 -19.39 -3.26 -14.67
C MET A 78 -20.29 -2.43 -13.73
N LEU A 79 -20.13 -2.61 -12.42
CA LEU A 79 -20.92 -1.87 -11.43
C LEU A 79 -20.62 -0.38 -11.47
N SER A 80 -19.36 0.02 -11.59
CA SER A 80 -18.97 1.43 -11.72
C SER A 80 -19.60 2.08 -12.95
N LYS A 81 -19.62 1.39 -14.11
CA LYS A 81 -20.31 1.89 -15.32
C LYS A 81 -21.81 2.05 -15.14
N ALA A 82 -22.44 1.16 -14.37
CA ALA A 82 -23.88 1.19 -14.14
C ALA A 82 -24.32 2.24 -13.11
N THR A 83 -23.43 2.64 -12.20
CA THR A 83 -23.79 3.45 -11.01
C THR A 83 -23.13 4.82 -10.95
N GLN A 84 -22.06 5.08 -11.71
CA GLN A 84 -21.21 6.27 -11.54
C GLN A 84 -21.22 7.18 -12.77
N GLY A 85 -21.00 8.48 -12.54
CA GLY A 85 -21.00 9.52 -13.57
C GLY A 85 -19.65 9.73 -14.28
N ALA A 86 -19.56 10.80 -15.08
CA ALA A 86 -18.37 11.17 -15.85
C ALA A 86 -17.09 11.33 -15.00
N GLU A 87 -17.23 11.60 -13.69
CA GLU A 87 -16.13 11.80 -12.75
C GLU A 87 -15.20 10.57 -12.61
N LEU A 88 -15.71 9.36 -12.80
CA LEU A 88 -14.90 8.12 -12.69
C LEU A 88 -14.52 7.53 -14.05
N GLN A 89 -14.79 8.23 -15.15
CA GLN A 89 -14.56 7.71 -16.50
C GLN A 89 -13.07 7.40 -16.75
N GLU A 90 -12.17 8.24 -16.25
CA GLU A 90 -10.72 8.01 -16.34
C GLU A 90 -10.31 6.75 -15.56
N LEU A 91 -10.77 6.57 -14.32
CA LEU A 91 -10.48 5.38 -13.52
C LEU A 91 -11.05 4.10 -14.14
N ILE A 92 -12.25 4.18 -14.73
CA ILE A 92 -12.85 3.06 -15.48
C ILE A 92 -11.97 2.69 -16.67
N GLN A 93 -11.52 3.67 -17.46
CA GLN A 93 -10.67 3.42 -18.62
C GLN A 93 -9.32 2.80 -18.21
N MET A 94 -8.71 3.29 -17.13
CA MET A 94 -7.45 2.73 -16.61
C MET A 94 -7.63 1.31 -16.10
N ALA A 95 -8.73 1.02 -15.39
CA ALA A 95 -9.05 -0.33 -14.93
C ALA A 95 -9.31 -1.31 -16.10
N GLU A 96 -9.87 -0.83 -17.22
CA GLU A 96 -10.14 -1.63 -18.43
C GLU A 96 -8.92 -1.83 -19.31
N SER A 97 -7.94 -0.94 -19.23
CA SER A 97 -6.69 -1.05 -19.97
C SER A 97 -5.95 -2.28 -19.43
N ALA A 98 -6.09 -3.41 -20.14
CA ALA A 98 -5.29 -4.60 -19.90
C ALA A 98 -3.83 -4.17 -19.98
N GLY A 99 -3.01 -4.61 -19.01
CA GLY A 99 -1.59 -4.33 -18.99
C GLY A 99 -0.95 -4.80 -20.29
N ASP A 100 -0.82 -3.89 -21.25
CA ASP A 100 -0.01 -4.10 -22.42
C ASP A 100 1.42 -3.80 -21.98
N GLU A 101 2.08 -4.83 -21.45
CA GLU A 101 3.49 -4.81 -21.02
C GLU A 101 4.49 -4.65 -22.19
N GLY A 102 4.13 -3.90 -23.23
CA GLY A 102 4.95 -3.80 -24.45
C GLY A 102 4.80 -2.54 -25.27
N ALA A 103 4.03 -1.54 -24.82
CA ALA A 103 3.91 -0.30 -25.57
C ALA A 103 4.94 0.72 -25.11
N ASP A 104 6.17 0.59 -25.64
CA ASP A 104 7.04 1.74 -25.95
C ASP A 104 6.32 2.62 -26.98
N THR A 105 5.20 3.23 -26.58
CA THR A 105 4.58 4.28 -27.34
C THR A 105 5.36 5.55 -27.03
N ASN A 106 6.39 5.75 -27.85
CA ASN A 106 6.88 7.06 -28.24
C ASN A 106 5.74 7.86 -28.92
N THR A 107 4.66 8.09 -28.18
CA THR A 107 3.62 9.04 -28.55
C THR A 107 3.79 10.23 -27.61
N ASP A 108 4.49 11.22 -28.16
CA ASP A 108 4.60 12.58 -27.68
C ASP A 108 3.34 13.04 -26.92
N GLY A 109 3.50 13.39 -25.65
CA GLY A 109 2.56 14.22 -24.91
C GLY A 109 1.36 13.59 -24.18
N SER A 110 1.04 12.30 -24.35
CA SER A 110 -0.04 11.68 -23.54
C SER A 110 0.55 10.94 -22.35
N LEU A 111 0.85 11.71 -21.30
CA LEU A 111 1.09 11.16 -19.96
C LEU A 111 -0.09 10.25 -19.62
N CYS A 112 0.14 8.95 -19.50
CA CYS A 112 -0.73 8.08 -18.72
C CYS A 112 -0.64 8.58 -17.26
N LEU A 113 -1.46 9.60 -16.94
CA LEU A 113 -1.53 10.28 -15.63
C LEU A 113 -2.23 9.40 -14.58
N GLY A 114 -2.89 8.33 -15.02
CA GLY A 114 -3.66 7.41 -14.18
C GLY A 114 -2.82 6.33 -13.53
N TRP A 115 -3.43 5.66 -12.54
CA TRP A 115 -2.90 4.48 -11.90
C TRP A 115 -2.91 3.26 -12.84
N ASP A 116 -2.18 2.21 -12.47
CA ASP A 116 -2.31 0.92 -13.16
C ASP A 116 -3.73 0.35 -13.02
N GLY A 117 -4.08 -0.60 -13.88
CA GLY A 117 -5.45 -1.09 -13.94
C GLY A 117 -5.90 -1.82 -12.66
N ASP A 118 -4.99 -2.38 -11.88
CA ASP A 118 -5.35 -3.09 -10.64
C ASP A 118 -5.61 -2.11 -9.51
N LEU A 119 -4.72 -1.14 -9.31
CA LEU A 119 -4.94 -0.05 -8.36
C LEU A 119 -6.16 0.81 -8.74
N SER A 120 -6.37 1.11 -10.02
CA SER A 120 -7.59 1.76 -10.49
C SER A 120 -8.83 0.96 -10.14
N SER A 121 -8.80 -0.37 -10.24
CA SER A 121 -9.95 -1.21 -9.84
C SER A 121 -10.22 -1.17 -8.33
N ILE A 122 -9.18 -1.08 -7.49
CA ILE A 122 -9.32 -0.93 -6.04
C ILE A 122 -9.91 0.45 -5.69
N LEU A 123 -9.48 1.51 -6.39
CA LEU A 123 -10.05 2.85 -6.21
C LEU A 123 -11.52 2.89 -6.68
N LEU A 124 -11.87 2.25 -7.79
CA LEU A 124 -13.27 2.09 -8.19
C LEU A 124 -14.10 1.37 -7.13
N LEU A 125 -13.55 0.32 -6.50
CA LEU A 125 -14.20 -0.37 -5.40
C LEU A 125 -14.47 0.58 -4.22
N LEU A 126 -13.55 1.48 -3.88
CA LEU A 126 -13.75 2.50 -2.84
C LEU A 126 -14.99 3.36 -3.11
N HIS A 127 -15.25 3.71 -4.37
CA HIS A 127 -16.44 4.46 -4.78
C HIS A 127 -17.75 3.64 -4.75
N LEU A 128 -17.65 2.32 -4.81
CA LEU A 128 -18.79 1.40 -4.72
C LEU A 128 -19.13 1.00 -3.28
N ILE A 129 -18.22 1.19 -2.32
CA ILE A 129 -18.49 0.91 -0.92
C ILE A 129 -19.54 1.92 -0.42
N PRO A 130 -20.70 1.44 0.08
CA PRO A 130 -21.70 2.33 0.61
C PRO A 130 -21.09 3.09 1.79
N THR A 131 -21.23 4.42 1.80
CA THR A 131 -20.83 5.22 2.96
C THR A 131 -21.56 4.66 4.18
N SER A 132 -20.81 4.15 5.16
CA SER A 132 -21.35 3.41 6.32
C SER A 132 -22.67 4.00 6.84
N SER A 133 -23.66 3.13 7.05
CA SER A 133 -24.98 3.45 7.60
C SER A 133 -24.97 3.67 9.13
N GLN A 134 -23.81 3.91 9.73
CA GLN A 134 -23.73 4.23 11.16
C GLN A 134 -24.18 5.66 11.44
N GLY A 135 -25.48 5.78 11.75
CA GLY A 135 -26.05 6.62 12.80
C GLY A 135 -25.61 8.08 12.89
N HIS A 136 -26.54 8.98 12.57
CA HIS A 136 -26.57 10.38 12.97
C HIS A 136 -25.36 11.26 12.61
N LYS A 137 -25.53 12.03 11.53
CA LYS A 137 -24.98 13.39 11.31
C LYS A 137 -23.76 13.75 12.18
N ARG A 138 -22.61 13.14 11.93
CA ARG A 138 -21.33 13.70 12.37
C ARG A 138 -20.84 14.65 11.27
N PRO A 139 -20.47 15.91 11.59
CA PRO A 139 -19.74 16.75 10.65
C PRO A 139 -18.39 16.06 10.37
N GLY A 140 -18.04 15.85 9.10
CA GLY A 140 -16.80 15.16 8.70
C GLY A 140 -16.98 13.85 7.91
N LYS A 141 -18.11 13.66 7.19
CA LYS A 141 -18.26 12.54 6.25
C LYS A 141 -17.28 12.72 5.09
N MET A 142 -16.18 11.97 5.11
CA MET A 142 -15.18 11.96 4.04
C MET A 142 -15.79 11.38 2.76
N PHE A 143 -15.65 12.09 1.63
CA PHE A 143 -16.09 11.59 0.33
C PHE A 143 -15.12 10.53 -0.21
N ALA A 144 -15.59 9.64 -1.08
CA ALA A 144 -14.74 8.62 -1.70
C ALA A 144 -13.56 9.25 -2.47
N SER A 145 -13.77 10.37 -3.17
CA SER A 145 -12.72 11.13 -3.84
C SER A 145 -11.69 11.73 -2.89
N GLN A 146 -12.11 12.13 -1.69
CA GLN A 146 -11.17 12.56 -0.64
C GLN A 146 -10.42 11.35 -0.07
N ALA A 147 -11.13 10.25 0.18
CA ALA A 147 -10.56 9.01 0.69
C ALA A 147 -9.49 8.45 -0.25
N GLU A 148 -9.69 8.52 -1.58
CA GLU A 148 -8.68 8.16 -2.59
C GLU A 148 -7.37 8.93 -2.37
N GLN A 149 -7.45 10.26 -2.19
CA GLN A 149 -6.28 11.12 -1.98
C GLN A 149 -5.54 10.84 -0.67
N HIS A 150 -6.22 10.23 0.30
CA HIS A 150 -5.63 9.80 1.57
C HIS A 150 -5.12 8.35 1.52
N LEU A 151 -5.67 7.50 0.65
CA LEU A 151 -5.35 6.07 0.64
C LEU A 151 -4.01 5.79 -0.02
N VAL A 152 -3.73 6.43 -1.16
CA VAL A 152 -2.51 6.19 -1.95
C VAL A 152 -1.90 7.50 -2.46
N ILE A 153 -0.60 7.64 -2.28
CA ILE A 153 0.18 8.81 -2.69
C ILE A 153 1.30 8.36 -3.61
N PHE A 154 1.41 9.02 -4.76
CA PHE A 154 2.47 8.73 -5.73
C PHE A 154 3.71 9.55 -5.44
N GLN A 155 4.87 8.90 -5.49
CA GLN A 155 6.18 9.54 -5.46
C GLN A 155 7.02 9.02 -6.63
N LYS A 156 7.65 9.94 -7.37
CA LYS A 156 8.50 9.56 -8.51
C LYS A 156 9.77 8.87 -8.02
N ALA A 157 10.16 7.77 -8.67
CA ALA A 157 11.41 7.09 -8.36
C ALA A 157 12.62 8.02 -8.54
N GLY A 158 13.61 7.90 -7.65
CA GLY A 158 14.81 8.75 -7.64
C GLY A 158 14.72 9.98 -6.73
N THR A 159 13.58 10.21 -6.06
CA THR A 159 13.44 11.22 -5.01
C THR A 159 13.57 10.60 -3.61
N SER A 160 14.00 11.38 -2.62
CA SER A 160 14.12 10.91 -1.24
C SER A 160 12.76 10.68 -0.59
N ILE A 161 12.57 9.49 0.01
CA ILE A 161 11.38 9.19 0.84
C ILE A 161 11.36 10.10 2.07
N GLN A 162 12.51 10.44 2.64
CA GLN A 162 12.57 11.31 3.81
C GLN A 162 12.06 12.73 3.50
N GLU A 163 12.46 13.29 2.35
CA GLU A 163 11.97 14.60 1.92
C GLU A 163 10.45 14.60 1.73
N HIS A 164 9.88 13.50 1.24
CA HIS A 164 8.43 13.32 1.15
C HIS A 164 7.77 13.31 2.54
N LEU A 165 8.34 12.57 3.50
CA LEU A 165 7.83 12.47 4.86
C LEU A 165 7.89 13.81 5.61
N ASP A 166 8.91 14.62 5.33
CA ASP A 166 9.08 15.95 5.92
C ASP A 166 8.09 16.98 5.32
N ALA A 167 7.70 16.81 4.05
CA ALA A 167 6.79 17.71 3.34
C ALA A 167 5.29 17.44 3.60
N ILE A 168 4.92 16.22 4.01
CA ILE A 168 3.52 15.84 4.13
C ILE A 168 2.93 16.15 5.51
N ASP A 169 1.68 16.61 5.53
CA ASP A 169 0.95 16.86 6.77
C ASP A 169 0.69 15.56 7.56
N GLN A 170 0.90 15.63 8.88
CA GLN A 170 0.73 14.50 9.80
C GLN A 170 -0.71 13.98 9.83
N SER A 171 -1.69 14.82 9.49
CA SER A 171 -3.12 14.48 9.47
C SER A 171 -3.52 13.43 8.43
N ARG A 172 -2.64 13.07 7.49
CA ARG A 172 -2.93 12.15 6.38
C ARG A 172 -2.54 10.69 6.61
N LYS A 173 -2.11 10.33 7.81
CA LYS A 173 -1.60 8.98 8.14
C LYS A 173 -2.72 8.11 8.74
N PRO A 174 -2.81 6.80 8.43
CA PRO A 174 -1.90 6.02 7.58
C PRO A 174 -2.24 6.09 6.09
N TYR A 175 -1.23 5.93 5.22
CA TYR A 175 -1.41 5.88 3.76
C TYR A 175 -0.39 4.96 3.07
N LEU A 176 -0.69 4.59 1.83
CA LEU A 176 0.21 3.83 0.95
C LEU A 176 1.02 4.79 0.07
N LEU A 177 2.35 4.72 0.14
CA LEU A 177 3.25 5.45 -0.74
C LEU A 177 3.65 4.55 -1.91
N ALA A 178 3.18 4.88 -3.10
CA ALA A 178 3.48 4.19 -4.35
C ALA A 178 4.68 4.87 -5.04
N VAL A 179 5.79 4.16 -5.18
CA VAL A 179 7.03 4.67 -5.77
C VAL A 179 7.24 4.06 -7.15
N GLY A 180 7.32 4.89 -8.19
CA GLY A 180 7.38 4.42 -9.58
C GLY A 180 7.94 5.45 -10.56
N THR A 181 8.20 5.05 -11.80
CA THR A 181 8.53 6.02 -12.85
C THR A 181 7.33 6.92 -13.19
N ARG A 182 6.13 6.32 -13.19
CA ARG A 182 4.82 6.91 -13.46
C ARG A 182 3.77 6.22 -12.59
N LYS A 183 2.58 6.81 -12.42
CA LYS A 183 1.48 6.21 -11.65
C LYS A 183 1.02 4.85 -12.18
N SER A 184 1.15 4.62 -13.48
CA SER A 184 0.86 3.35 -14.15
C SER A 184 2.02 2.34 -14.09
N SER A 185 3.16 2.70 -13.51
CA SER A 185 4.36 1.86 -13.43
C SER A 185 5.02 2.03 -12.06
N ILE A 186 4.45 1.33 -11.07
CA ILE A 186 4.91 1.33 -9.68
C ILE A 186 5.92 0.21 -9.48
N HIS A 187 7.06 0.52 -8.88
CA HIS A 187 8.12 -0.45 -8.57
C HIS A 187 8.04 -0.93 -7.12
N ALA A 188 7.53 -0.09 -6.21
CA ALA A 188 7.49 -0.39 -4.80
C ALA A 188 6.32 0.32 -4.09
N TYR A 189 5.82 -0.33 -3.05
CA TYR A 189 4.83 0.24 -2.15
C TYR A 189 5.38 0.29 -0.73
N PHE A 190 5.13 1.40 -0.04
CA PHE A 190 5.47 1.57 1.37
C PHE A 190 4.23 1.92 2.18
N ILE A 191 4.12 1.39 3.39
CA ILE A 191 3.10 1.83 4.34
C ILE A 191 3.70 2.93 5.20
N ILE A 192 3.04 4.08 5.28
CA ILE A 192 3.49 5.21 6.10
C ILE A 192 2.63 5.30 7.37
N LEU A 193 3.25 5.13 8.55
CA LEU A 193 2.62 5.25 9.86
C LEU A 193 3.34 6.31 10.70
N GLU A 194 2.63 7.34 11.19
CA GLU A 194 3.04 8.44 12.10
C GLU A 194 4.35 9.23 11.81
N GLN A 195 5.42 8.62 11.32
CA GLN A 195 6.65 9.18 10.72
C GLN A 195 7.61 8.08 10.18
N ALA A 196 7.20 6.81 10.21
CA ALA A 196 7.99 5.67 9.74
C ALA A 196 7.43 5.14 8.41
N SER A 197 8.33 4.75 7.52
CA SER A 197 8.01 4.05 6.27
C SER A 197 8.41 2.58 6.36
N PHE A 198 7.50 1.69 6.00
CA PHE A 198 7.78 0.26 5.88
C PHE A 198 7.80 -0.14 4.43
N ALA A 199 8.90 -0.72 3.96
CA ALA A 199 8.90 -1.39 2.68
C ALA A 199 8.07 -2.67 2.80
N VAL A 200 7.04 -2.81 1.97
CA VAL A 200 6.33 -4.09 1.81
C VAL A 200 7.02 -4.82 0.67
N GLN A 201 7.54 -6.02 0.92
CA GLN A 201 8.10 -6.83 -0.17
C GLN A 201 6.94 -7.39 -0.99
N VAL A 202 6.69 -6.83 -2.17
CA VAL A 202 5.86 -7.49 -3.18
C VAL A 202 6.74 -8.54 -3.84
N ASN A 203 6.37 -9.82 -3.72
CA ASN A 203 7.11 -10.89 -4.38
C ASN A 203 7.02 -10.70 -5.90
N GLU A 204 8.14 -10.38 -6.54
CA GLU A 204 8.35 -10.58 -7.96
C GLU A 204 8.50 -12.08 -8.20
N HIS A 205 7.39 -12.79 -8.35
CA HIS A 205 7.42 -14.10 -8.99
C HIS A 205 7.25 -13.89 -10.50
N SER A 206 8.34 -14.17 -11.21
CA SER A 206 8.41 -14.41 -12.66
C SER A 206 7.50 -15.55 -13.10
#